data_AF-A0A850IDL2-F1
#
_entry.id   AF-A0A850IDL2-F1
#
_cell.length_a   1.000
_cell.length_b   1.000
_cell.length_c   1.000
_cell.angle_alpha   90.00
_cell.angle_beta   90.00
_cell.angle_gamma   90.00
#
_symmetry.space_group_name_H-M   'P 1'
#
loop_
_entity.id
_entity.type
_entity.pdbx_description
1 polymer ?
#
loop_
_entity_poly.entity_id
_entity_poly.type
_entity_poly.pdbx_seq_one_letter_code
_entity_poly.pdbx_strand_id
1 'polypeptide(L)'
;MDRQRHSREMRTARFNILAIGSRRSPTRLVAEERSYWSDLEERVVGLVFRDKVDNDYGWGLLARDRVGRFRWVDGDVSLKSEHYATNGLRDRIARVAEQGNYDMLGDQGDETNYPTNLLELPAGTDPQKLHSSFKILLDTPGRAPSRAVLREIGPWLALSDPHFVREFQFTQFDQRLWELYLWAALRELVPRIRAE
;
A
#
# COMPACT_ATOMS: atom_id res chain seq x y z
N MET A 1 11.66 -1.71 -26.75
CA MET A 1 11.50 -1.97 -25.30
C MET A 1 10.56 -3.14 -25.13
N ASP A 2 11.03 -4.27 -24.62
CA ASP A 2 10.20 -5.46 -24.44
C ASP A 2 9.38 -5.36 -23.14
N ARG A 3 8.25 -4.66 -23.21
CA ARG A 3 7.35 -4.36 -22.07
C ARG A 3 6.89 -5.60 -21.32
N GLN A 4 6.80 -6.75 -22.00
CA GLN A 4 6.36 -8.01 -21.41
C GLN A 4 7.40 -8.59 -20.43
N ARG A 5 8.68 -8.24 -20.58
CA ARG A 5 9.74 -8.72 -19.68
C ARG A 5 9.78 -7.99 -18.34
N HIS A 6 9.25 -6.77 -18.26
CA HIS A 6 9.45 -5.90 -17.09
C HIS A 6 8.20 -5.64 -16.27
N SER A 7 7.00 -5.96 -16.78
CA SER A 7 5.74 -5.68 -16.11
C SER A 7 4.80 -6.87 -16.12
N ARG A 8 4.04 -7.04 -15.04
CA ARG A 8 2.97 -8.03 -14.91
C ARG A 8 1.68 -7.39 -14.43
N GLU A 9 0.57 -7.96 -14.85
CA GLU A 9 -0.74 -7.58 -14.31
C GLU A 9 -0.88 -8.08 -12.87
N MET A 10 -1.59 -7.31 -12.04
CA MET A 10 -1.77 -7.56 -10.63
C MET A 10 -3.25 -7.66 -10.26
N ARG A 11 -3.54 -8.57 -9.33
CA ARG A 11 -4.90 -8.71 -8.80
C ARG A 11 -5.28 -7.50 -7.97
N THR A 12 -6.52 -7.05 -8.10
CA THR A 12 -7.12 -5.95 -7.33
C THR A 12 -6.87 -6.07 -5.82
N ALA A 13 -7.05 -7.27 -5.25
CA ALA A 13 -6.84 -7.49 -3.82
C ALA A 13 -5.40 -7.22 -3.37
N ARG A 14 -4.40 -7.58 -4.22
CA ARG A 14 -2.99 -7.33 -3.92
C ARG A 14 -2.67 -5.84 -4.00
N PHE A 15 -3.11 -5.18 -5.08
CA PHE A 15 -2.94 -3.74 -5.23
C PHE A 15 -3.57 -2.97 -4.06
N ASN A 16 -4.77 -3.38 -3.63
CA ASN A 16 -5.47 -2.71 -2.53
C ASN A 16 -4.71 -2.75 -1.20
N ILE A 17 -3.99 -3.82 -0.92
CA ILE A 17 -3.16 -3.92 0.28
C ILE A 17 -1.97 -2.95 0.19
N LEU A 18 -1.32 -2.89 -0.98
CA LEU A 18 -0.12 -2.06 -1.19
C LEU A 18 -0.47 -0.56 -1.22
N ALA A 19 -1.61 -0.19 -1.79
CA ALA A 19 -2.05 1.18 -1.99
C ALA A 19 -3.04 1.71 -0.93
N ILE A 20 -3.26 0.96 0.16
CA ILE A 20 -4.31 1.23 1.17
C ILE A 20 -4.24 2.65 1.74
N GLY A 21 -3.02 3.17 1.88
CA GLY A 21 -2.81 4.50 2.43
C GLY A 21 -2.69 5.61 1.40
N SER A 22 -2.40 5.28 0.15
CA SER A 22 -2.12 6.23 -0.93
C SER A 22 -3.40 6.80 -1.52
N ARG A 23 -4.48 6.01 -1.51
CA ARG A 23 -5.78 6.45 -2.02
C ARG A 23 -6.49 7.37 -1.03
N ARG A 24 -7.14 8.38 -1.59
CA ARG A 24 -8.15 9.17 -0.87
C ARG A 24 -9.52 8.69 -1.30
N SER A 25 -10.43 8.43 -0.36
CA SER A 25 -11.80 7.97 -0.65
C SER A 25 -12.53 8.79 -1.74
N PRO A 26 -12.43 10.15 -1.80
CA PRO A 26 -13.06 10.93 -2.88
C PRO A 26 -12.59 10.61 -4.30
N THR A 27 -11.41 10.00 -4.47
CA THR A 27 -10.87 9.63 -5.79
C THR A 27 -11.82 8.71 -6.55
N ARG A 28 -12.58 7.85 -5.84
CA ARG A 28 -13.56 6.94 -6.45
C ARG A 28 -14.76 7.67 -7.07
N LEU A 29 -15.02 8.91 -6.67
CA LEU A 29 -16.10 9.74 -7.21
C LEU A 29 -15.74 10.30 -8.58
N VAL A 30 -14.47 10.61 -8.80
CA VAL A 30 -13.95 11.26 -10.02
C VAL A 30 -13.22 10.29 -10.95
N ALA A 31 -12.73 9.16 -10.44
CA ALA A 31 -12.01 8.17 -11.23
C ALA A 31 -12.59 6.76 -11.05
N GLU A 32 -12.53 5.96 -12.12
CA GLU A 32 -12.84 4.54 -12.14
C GLU A 32 -11.55 3.75 -12.39
N GLU A 33 -11.05 3.00 -11.40
CA GLU A 33 -9.87 2.14 -11.56
C GLU A 33 -10.19 0.96 -12.50
N ARG A 34 -9.32 0.71 -13.49
CA ARG A 34 -9.55 -0.24 -14.59
C ARG A 34 -8.67 -1.48 -14.49
N SER A 35 -7.36 -1.29 -14.32
CA SER A 35 -6.39 -2.38 -14.19
C SER A 35 -5.20 -1.99 -13.32
N TYR A 36 -4.48 -3.00 -12.81
CA TYR A 36 -3.34 -2.82 -11.91
C TYR A 36 -2.14 -3.58 -12.42
N TRP A 37 -0.96 -3.01 -12.23
CA TRP A 37 0.29 -3.52 -12.80
C TRP A 37 1.41 -3.37 -11.78
N SER A 38 2.44 -4.21 -11.86
CA SER A 38 3.69 -4.02 -11.12
C SER A 38 4.88 -4.37 -12.00
N ASP A 39 6.08 -4.01 -11.53
CA ASP A 39 7.27 -4.73 -11.97
C ASP A 39 7.28 -6.17 -11.42
N LEU A 40 8.28 -6.96 -11.81
CA LEU A 40 8.34 -8.39 -11.45
C LEU A 40 8.48 -8.64 -9.94
N GLU A 41 9.08 -7.68 -9.22
CA GLU A 41 9.39 -7.77 -7.79
C GLU A 41 8.44 -6.95 -6.89
N GLU A 42 7.45 -6.26 -7.46
CA GLU A 42 6.57 -5.33 -6.74
C GLU A 42 7.34 -4.21 -6.02
N ARG A 43 8.43 -3.72 -6.62
CA ARG A 43 9.13 -2.50 -6.17
C ARG A 43 8.41 -1.24 -6.62
N VAL A 44 7.72 -1.33 -7.75
CA VAL A 44 6.73 -0.34 -8.19
C VAL A 44 5.41 -1.01 -8.53
N VAL A 45 4.33 -0.28 -8.27
CA VAL A 45 2.96 -0.69 -8.60
C VAL A 45 2.27 0.45 -9.31
N GLY A 46 1.29 0.15 -10.16
CA GLY A 46 0.56 1.18 -10.87
C GLY A 46 -0.87 0.79 -11.14
N LEU A 47 -1.65 1.80 -11.47
CA LEU A 47 -3.05 1.67 -11.84
C LEU A 47 -3.33 2.41 -13.14
N VAL A 48 -4.25 1.87 -13.92
CA VAL A 48 -4.92 2.58 -15.01
C VAL A 48 -6.30 2.97 -14.51
N PHE A 49 -6.73 4.18 -14.81
CA PHE A 49 -8.05 4.67 -14.42
C PHE A 49 -8.71 5.45 -15.57
N ARG A 50 -10.04 5.54 -15.52
CA ARG A 50 -10.85 6.43 -16.36
C ARG A 50 -11.30 7.61 -15.52
N ASP A 51 -11.07 8.83 -16.00
CA ASP A 51 -11.69 10.02 -15.41
C ASP A 51 -13.19 10.02 -15.74
N LYS A 52 -14.06 10.37 -14.78
CA LYS A 52 -15.51 10.40 -14.94
C LYS A 52 -16.04 11.78 -15.35
N VAL A 53 -15.22 12.82 -15.27
CA VAL A 53 -15.58 14.21 -15.58
C VAL A 53 -15.59 14.44 -17.08
N ASP A 54 -14.52 14.04 -17.77
CA ASP A 54 -14.35 14.21 -19.22
C ASP A 54 -14.15 12.89 -19.99
N ASN A 55 -14.24 11.75 -19.30
CA ASN A 55 -14.21 10.42 -19.88
C ASN A 55 -12.88 10.08 -20.58
N ASP A 56 -11.80 10.74 -20.18
CA ASP A 56 -10.44 10.39 -20.57
C ASP A 56 -9.85 9.27 -19.69
N TYR A 57 -8.63 8.84 -20.01
CA TYR A 57 -7.91 7.82 -19.26
C TYR A 57 -6.61 8.38 -18.71
N GLY A 58 -6.15 7.80 -17.62
CA GLY A 58 -4.86 8.08 -17.03
C GLY A 58 -4.21 6.85 -16.44
N TRP A 59 -2.95 6.99 -16.05
CA TRP A 59 -2.26 6.01 -15.23
C TRP A 59 -1.48 6.70 -14.11
N GLY A 60 -1.30 5.97 -13.02
CA GLY A 60 -0.46 6.37 -11.90
C GLY A 60 0.57 5.30 -11.60
N LEU A 61 1.78 5.72 -11.27
CA LEU A 61 2.85 4.89 -10.75
C LEU A 61 3.08 5.22 -9.28
N LEU A 62 3.24 4.18 -8.48
CA LEU A 62 3.56 4.25 -7.08
C LEU A 62 4.87 3.51 -6.81
N ALA A 63 5.72 4.10 -5.98
CA ALA A 63 6.94 3.48 -5.45
C ALA A 63 6.95 3.58 -3.92
N ARG A 64 7.74 2.74 -3.27
CA ARG A 64 7.93 2.83 -1.82
C ARG A 64 8.74 4.06 -1.47
N ASP A 65 8.25 4.85 -0.54
CA ASP A 65 9.01 5.93 0.08
C ASP A 65 10.00 5.40 1.14
N ARG A 66 10.74 6.31 1.80
CA ARG A 66 11.76 5.95 2.80
C ARG A 66 11.25 5.16 4.00
N VAL A 67 9.95 5.19 4.26
CA VAL A 67 9.30 4.42 5.35
C VAL A 67 8.52 3.22 4.84
N GLY A 68 8.65 2.90 3.55
CA GLY A 68 8.07 1.71 2.94
C GLY A 68 6.63 1.86 2.46
N ARG A 69 6.06 3.07 2.44
CA ARG A 69 4.69 3.32 1.95
C ARG A 69 4.72 3.47 0.43
N PHE A 70 3.82 2.80 -0.29
CA PHE A 70 3.62 3.12 -1.70
C PHE A 70 2.99 4.50 -1.85
N ARG A 71 3.65 5.43 -2.54
CA ARG A 71 3.13 6.78 -2.81
C ARG A 71 3.22 7.10 -4.28
N TRP A 72 2.35 7.99 -4.75
CA TRP A 72 2.32 8.44 -6.14
C TRP A 72 3.65 9.13 -6.48
N VAL A 73 4.32 8.65 -7.51
CA VAL A 73 5.63 9.19 -7.97
C VAL A 73 5.60 9.70 -9.40
N ASP A 74 4.65 9.21 -10.21
CA ASP A 74 4.52 9.59 -11.60
C ASP A 74 3.13 9.27 -12.13
N GLY A 75 2.74 9.89 -13.23
CA GLY A 75 1.48 9.62 -13.89
C GLY A 75 1.30 10.44 -15.16
N ASP A 76 0.31 10.04 -15.93
CA ASP A 76 -0.13 10.75 -17.12
C ASP A 76 -1.66 10.69 -17.20
N VAL A 77 -2.27 11.74 -17.74
CA VAL A 77 -3.72 11.98 -17.76
C VAL A 77 -4.16 12.46 -19.13
N SER A 78 -5.48 12.55 -19.38
CA SER A 78 -5.99 12.99 -20.67
C SER A 78 -5.56 12.14 -21.86
N LEU A 79 -5.48 10.84 -21.61
CA LEU A 79 -5.16 9.82 -22.60
C LEU A 79 -6.42 9.32 -23.30
N LYS A 80 -6.32 9.17 -24.62
CA LYS A 80 -7.44 8.84 -25.51
C LYS A 80 -8.11 7.48 -25.29
N SER A 81 -7.47 6.56 -24.57
CA SER A 81 -7.99 5.18 -24.39
C SER A 81 -7.29 4.44 -23.26
N GLU A 82 -8.00 3.46 -22.68
CA GLU A 82 -7.47 2.52 -21.70
C GLU A 82 -6.19 1.84 -22.22
N HIS A 83 -6.19 1.39 -23.47
CA HIS A 83 -5.03 0.74 -24.09
C HIS A 83 -3.79 1.65 -24.14
N TYR A 84 -3.97 2.94 -24.44
CA TYR A 84 -2.86 3.90 -24.46
C TYR A 84 -2.32 4.13 -23.04
N ALA A 85 -3.21 4.25 -22.04
CA ALA A 85 -2.84 4.38 -20.64
C ALA A 85 -2.09 3.13 -20.13
N THR A 86 -2.59 1.93 -20.42
CA THR A 86 -1.91 0.67 -20.07
C THR A 86 -0.52 0.58 -20.69
N ASN A 87 -0.37 0.93 -21.97
CA ASN A 87 0.93 0.92 -22.62
C ASN A 87 1.89 1.95 -22.02
N GLY A 88 1.41 3.17 -21.74
CA GLY A 88 2.20 4.22 -21.09
C GLY A 88 2.69 3.81 -19.70
N LEU A 89 1.80 3.23 -18.89
CA LEU A 89 2.17 2.70 -17.57
C LEU A 89 3.24 1.62 -17.66
N ARG A 90 3.04 0.64 -18.54
CA ARG A 90 4.00 -0.48 -18.71
C ARG A 90 5.34 -0.03 -19.25
N ASP A 91 5.36 0.96 -20.16
CA ASP A 91 6.60 1.61 -20.61
C ASP A 91 7.31 2.31 -19.46
N ARG A 92 6.55 2.99 -18.59
CA ARG A 92 7.14 3.66 -17.44
C ARG A 92 7.72 2.66 -16.44
N ILE A 93 7.01 1.58 -16.14
CA ILE A 93 7.51 0.47 -15.30
C ILE A 93 8.81 -0.09 -15.89
N ALA A 94 8.86 -0.37 -17.19
CA ALA A 94 10.06 -0.90 -17.84
C ALA A 94 11.25 0.06 -17.70
N ARG A 95 11.06 1.35 -17.97
CA ARG A 95 12.11 2.37 -17.80
C ARG A 95 12.62 2.45 -16.37
N VAL A 96 11.74 2.42 -15.37
CA VAL A 96 12.13 2.43 -13.95
C VAL A 96 12.91 1.16 -13.60
N ALA A 97 12.45 0.00 -14.06
CA ALA A 97 13.12 -1.27 -13.80
C ALA A 97 14.52 -1.34 -14.41
N GLU A 98 14.73 -0.76 -15.59
CA GLU A 98 16.03 -0.66 -16.25
C GLU A 98 16.97 0.34 -15.54
N GLN A 99 16.43 1.44 -15.03
CA GLN A 99 17.21 2.43 -14.28
C GLN A 99 17.66 1.91 -12.91
N GLY A 100 16.85 1.09 -12.26
CA GLY A 100 17.18 0.45 -10.97
C GLY A 100 17.18 1.38 -9.75
N ASN A 101 16.96 2.69 -9.92
CA ASN A 101 17.04 3.70 -8.85
C ASN A 101 15.70 3.90 -8.10
N TYR A 102 15.17 2.81 -7.52
CA TYR A 102 13.87 2.84 -6.82
C TYR A 102 13.84 3.75 -5.60
N ASP A 103 14.93 3.81 -4.82
CA ASP A 103 14.99 4.64 -3.60
C ASP A 103 14.88 6.14 -3.91
N MET A 104 15.52 6.58 -4.99
CA MET A 104 15.43 7.97 -5.46
C MET A 104 14.06 8.27 -6.06
N LEU A 105 13.42 7.29 -6.72
CA LEU A 105 12.09 7.46 -7.29
C LEU A 105 11.03 7.67 -6.20
N GLY A 106 11.15 6.96 -5.08
CA GLY A 106 10.18 6.98 -3.98
C GLY A 106 10.32 8.15 -3.01
N ASP A 107 11.44 8.87 -3.02
CA ASP A 107 11.72 9.97 -2.10
C ASP A 107 10.72 11.13 -2.28
N GLN A 108 9.99 11.46 -1.20
CA GLN A 108 9.00 12.53 -1.16
C GLN A 108 9.49 13.75 -0.37
N GLY A 109 10.53 13.59 0.45
CA GLY A 109 11.09 14.63 1.31
C GLY A 109 10.23 15.01 2.53
N ASP A 110 9.05 14.40 2.70
CA ASP A 110 8.10 14.64 3.80
C ASP A 110 7.93 13.42 4.72
N GLU A 111 8.77 12.39 4.59
CA GLU A 111 8.66 11.16 5.35
C GLU A 111 9.03 11.36 6.82
N THR A 112 8.26 10.75 7.72
CA THR A 112 8.59 10.69 9.15
C THR A 112 9.60 9.57 9.39
N ASN A 113 10.43 9.64 10.44
CA ASN A 113 11.44 8.60 10.69
C ASN A 113 10.93 7.34 11.41
N TYR A 114 9.61 7.17 11.59
CA TYR A 114 9.06 6.16 12.51
C TYR A 114 7.89 5.37 11.89
N PRO A 115 8.14 4.45 10.95
CA PRO A 115 7.11 3.50 10.52
C PRO A 115 6.77 2.54 11.68
N THR A 116 5.47 2.38 11.96
CA THR A 116 5.03 1.40 12.96
C THR A 116 5.21 -0.02 12.43
N ASN A 117 5.93 -0.86 13.16
CA ASN A 117 6.01 -2.30 12.88
C ASN A 117 5.25 -3.11 13.92
N LEU A 118 4.04 -3.56 13.57
CA LEU A 118 3.16 -4.31 14.49
C LEU A 118 3.73 -5.68 14.90
N LEU A 119 4.63 -6.25 14.09
CA LEU A 119 5.13 -7.61 14.25
C LEU A 119 6.49 -7.68 14.94
N GLU A 120 7.15 -6.54 15.11
CA GLU A 120 8.45 -6.46 15.76
C GLU A 120 8.29 -6.51 17.27
N LEU A 121 9.02 -7.43 17.88
CA LEU A 121 9.04 -7.60 19.33
C LEU A 121 10.19 -6.77 19.92
N PRO A 122 9.95 -6.00 21.00
CA PRO A 122 11.02 -5.35 21.73
C PRO A 122 12.08 -6.36 22.20
N ALA A 123 13.34 -5.95 22.23
CA ALA A 123 14.43 -6.77 22.72
C ALA A 123 14.16 -7.24 24.16
N GLY A 124 14.43 -8.52 24.45
CA GLY A 124 14.17 -9.12 25.77
C GLY A 124 12.70 -9.45 26.05
N THR A 125 11.82 -9.41 25.04
CA THR A 125 10.43 -9.86 25.17
C THR A 125 10.39 -11.34 25.59
N ASP A 126 9.68 -11.62 26.68
CA ASP A 126 9.35 -12.97 27.12
C ASP A 126 8.23 -13.55 26.24
N PRO A 127 8.49 -14.59 25.42
CA PRO A 127 7.48 -15.18 24.53
C PRO A 127 6.27 -15.75 25.28
N GLN A 128 6.40 -16.10 26.56
CA GLN A 128 5.28 -16.63 27.34
C GLN A 128 4.22 -15.56 27.61
N LYS A 129 4.62 -14.29 27.66
CA LYS A 129 3.71 -13.15 27.88
C LYS A 129 2.93 -12.74 26.63
N LEU A 130 3.35 -13.18 25.44
CA LEU A 130 2.64 -12.86 24.21
C LEU A 130 1.24 -13.49 24.20
N HIS A 131 0.29 -12.74 23.66
CA HIS A 131 -1.08 -13.21 23.50
C HIS A 131 -1.09 -14.48 22.63
N SER A 132 -1.94 -15.45 22.96
CA SER A 132 -2.00 -16.74 22.25
C SER A 132 -2.29 -16.57 20.75
N SER A 133 -3.26 -15.73 20.39
CA SER A 133 -3.58 -15.41 18.99
C SER A 133 -2.43 -14.70 18.26
N PHE A 134 -1.66 -13.85 18.96
CA PHE A 134 -0.51 -13.18 18.39
C PHE A 134 0.63 -14.16 18.10
N LYS A 135 0.89 -15.12 19.00
CA LYS A 135 1.83 -16.22 18.75
C LYS A 135 1.42 -17.05 17.54
N ILE A 136 0.14 -17.42 17.44
CA ILE A 136 -0.38 -18.15 16.27
C ILE A 136 -0.13 -17.35 14.98
N LEU A 137 -0.37 -16.04 15.00
CA LEU A 137 -0.10 -15.16 13.87
C LEU A 137 1.38 -15.14 13.47
N LEU A 138 2.30 -15.09 14.44
CA LEU A 138 3.74 -15.07 14.18
C LEU A 138 4.27 -16.42 13.68
N ASP A 139 3.96 -17.48 14.42
CA ASP A 139 4.69 -18.75 14.31
C ASP A 139 4.08 -19.70 13.26
N THR A 140 2.79 -19.55 12.95
CA THR A 140 2.13 -20.46 12.00
C THR A 140 2.57 -20.12 10.56
N PRO A 141 3.16 -21.07 9.80
CA PRO A 141 3.58 -20.81 8.42
C PRO A 141 2.43 -20.34 7.51
N GLY A 142 1.24 -20.95 7.65
CA GLY A 142 0.04 -20.58 6.90
C GLY A 142 -0.47 -19.15 7.15
N ARG A 143 0.03 -18.45 8.18
CA ARG A 143 -0.30 -17.04 8.46
C ARG A 143 0.64 -16.05 7.77
N ALA A 144 1.55 -16.51 6.91
CA ALA A 144 2.44 -15.64 6.13
C ALA A 144 1.71 -14.51 5.36
N PRO A 145 0.54 -14.75 4.71
CA PRO A 145 -0.21 -13.69 4.05
C PRO A 145 -0.72 -12.61 5.03
N SER A 146 -1.19 -13.01 6.20
CA SER A 146 -1.64 -12.06 7.25
C SER A 146 -0.49 -11.19 7.72
N ARG A 147 0.70 -11.77 7.94
CA ARG A 147 1.91 -11.01 8.30
C ARG A 147 2.33 -10.05 7.19
N ALA A 148 2.22 -10.46 5.92
CA ALA A 148 2.51 -9.58 4.79
C ALA A 148 1.57 -8.37 4.77
N VAL A 149 0.25 -8.56 4.96
CA VAL A 149 -0.72 -7.46 5.03
C VAL A 149 -0.38 -6.49 6.16
N LEU A 150 -0.07 -6.99 7.36
CA LEU A 150 0.24 -6.14 8.51
C LEU A 150 1.50 -5.29 8.30
N ARG A 151 2.49 -5.80 7.56
CA ARG A 151 3.69 -5.04 7.18
C ARG A 151 3.39 -3.90 6.21
N GLU A 152 2.41 -4.06 5.33
CA GLU A 152 2.01 -2.99 4.40
C GLU A 152 1.15 -1.93 5.09
N ILE A 153 0.37 -2.33 6.10
CA ILE A 153 -0.46 -1.39 6.87
C ILE A 153 0.38 -0.58 7.86
N GLY A 154 1.34 -1.22 8.54
CA GLY A 154 2.15 -0.62 9.62
C GLY A 154 2.68 0.79 9.33
N PRO A 155 3.38 1.03 8.21
CA PRO A 155 3.90 2.35 7.85
C PRO A 155 2.86 3.47 7.74
N TRP A 156 1.58 3.12 7.52
CA TRP A 156 0.48 4.09 7.44
C TRP A 156 -0.18 4.38 8.79
N LEU A 157 0.11 3.57 9.81
CA LEU A 157 -0.39 3.77 11.16
C LEU A 157 0.41 4.89 11.82
N ALA A 158 -0.10 6.12 11.71
CA ALA A 158 0.27 7.22 12.59
C ALA A 158 -0.46 7.03 13.93
N LEU A 159 -0.05 6.02 14.70
CA LEU A 159 -0.66 5.73 15.99
C LEU A 159 -0.40 6.91 16.93
N SER A 160 -1.45 7.68 17.22
CA SER A 160 -1.45 8.61 18.35
C SER A 160 -1.43 7.86 19.69
N ASP A 161 -1.81 6.57 19.68
CA ASP A 161 -1.82 5.70 20.84
C ASP A 161 -0.47 4.96 20.99
N PRO A 162 0.37 5.34 21.97
CA PRO A 162 1.66 4.72 22.19
C PRO A 162 1.58 3.28 22.71
N HIS A 163 0.40 2.82 23.14
CA HIS A 163 0.19 1.49 23.71
C HIS A 163 -0.34 0.47 22.70
N PHE A 164 -0.84 0.91 21.54
CA PHE A 164 -1.50 0.05 20.56
C PHE A 164 -0.66 -1.19 20.19
N VAL A 165 0.62 -1.02 19.85
CA VAL A 165 1.51 -2.14 19.49
C VAL A 165 1.65 -3.13 20.65
N ARG A 166 1.89 -2.61 21.86
CA ARG A 166 2.01 -3.44 23.06
C ARG A 166 0.71 -4.20 23.32
N GLU A 167 -0.43 -3.54 23.28
CA GLU A 167 -1.70 -4.20 23.55
C GLU A 167 -2.05 -5.24 22.48
N PHE A 168 -1.77 -4.95 21.22
CA PHE A 168 -1.92 -5.91 20.12
C PHE A 168 -1.08 -7.18 20.35
N GLN A 169 0.15 -7.02 20.85
CA GLN A 169 1.08 -8.14 21.06
C GLN A 169 0.80 -8.97 22.32
N PHE A 170 0.32 -8.33 23.41
CA PHE A 170 0.32 -8.94 24.75
C PHE A 170 -1.07 -9.17 25.35
N THR A 171 -2.02 -8.25 25.24
CA THR A 171 -3.21 -8.25 26.12
C THR A 171 -4.56 -8.08 25.42
N GLN A 172 -4.64 -7.35 24.30
CA GLN A 172 -5.90 -6.99 23.63
C GLN A 172 -5.85 -7.29 22.12
N PHE A 173 -5.28 -8.44 21.74
CA PHE A 173 -5.07 -8.79 20.33
C PHE A 173 -6.35 -8.64 19.49
N ASP A 174 -7.47 -9.23 19.92
CA ASP A 174 -8.71 -9.25 19.12
C ASP A 174 -9.32 -7.85 18.99
N GLN A 175 -9.27 -7.04 20.05
CA GLN A 175 -9.76 -5.66 20.03
C GLN A 175 -8.90 -4.80 19.10
N ARG A 176 -7.58 -4.84 19.23
CA ARG A 176 -6.67 -4.04 18.39
C ARG A 176 -6.70 -4.51 16.93
N LEU A 177 -6.94 -5.79 16.68
CA LEU A 177 -7.19 -6.30 15.32
C LEU A 177 -8.48 -5.72 14.73
N TRP A 178 -9.54 -5.62 15.53
CA TRP A 178 -10.81 -5.00 15.09
C TRP A 178 -10.64 -3.51 14.80
N GLU A 179 -9.94 -2.77 15.67
CA GLU A 179 -9.61 -1.35 15.44
C GLU A 179 -8.80 -1.18 14.15
N LEU A 180 -7.83 -2.05 13.89
CA LEU A 180 -7.05 -2.04 12.65
C LEU A 180 -7.92 -2.27 11.41
N TYR A 181 -8.84 -3.25 11.50
CA TYR A 181 -9.80 -3.52 10.43
C TYR A 181 -10.71 -2.32 10.16
N LEU A 182 -11.27 -1.72 11.22
CA LEU A 182 -12.12 -0.53 11.09
C LEU A 182 -11.35 0.65 10.51
N TRP A 183 -10.13 0.90 10.99
CA TRP A 183 -9.27 1.95 10.45
C TRP A 183 -9.04 1.76 8.94
N ALA A 184 -8.70 0.54 8.52
CA ALA A 184 -8.49 0.20 7.12
C ALA A 184 -9.76 0.38 6.27
N ALA A 185 -10.89 -0.14 6.77
CA ALA A 185 -12.18 -0.06 6.09
C ALA A 185 -12.67 1.39 5.95
N LEU A 186 -12.62 2.17 7.03
CA LEU A 186 -13.04 3.57 7.02
C LEU A 186 -12.16 4.42 6.10
N ARG A 187 -10.86 4.17 6.07
CA ARG A 187 -9.94 4.89 5.17
C ARG A 187 -10.29 4.68 3.69
N GLU A 188 -10.68 3.47 3.32
CA GLU A 188 -11.02 3.11 1.94
C GLU A 188 -12.45 3.54 1.56
N LEU A 189 -13.40 3.45 2.50
CA LEU A 189 -14.83 3.62 2.20
C LEU A 189 -15.37 5.02 2.50
N VAL A 190 -14.81 5.73 3.49
CA VAL A 190 -15.40 6.97 3.99
C VAL A 190 -14.61 8.18 3.50
N PRO A 191 -15.26 9.13 2.80
CA PRO A 191 -14.65 10.42 2.48
C PRO A 191 -14.21 11.10 3.77
N ARG A 192 -12.93 11.45 3.90
CA ARG A 192 -12.48 12.27 5.04
C ARG A 192 -13.15 13.63 4.94
N ILE A 193 -14.20 13.84 5.74
CA ILE A 193 -14.69 15.18 6.05
C ILE A 193 -13.56 15.83 6.84
N ARG A 194 -13.03 16.95 6.35
CA ARG A 194 -12.08 17.73 7.16
C ARG A 194 -12.85 18.20 8.40
N ALA A 195 -12.44 17.74 9.57
CA ALA A 195 -12.60 18.57 10.77
C ALA A 195 -11.55 19.68 10.63
N GLU A 196 -12.05 20.91 10.66
CA GLU A 196 -11.27 22.15 10.58
C GLU A 196 -10.16 22.22 11.63
#